data_AF-A0A971Q1Q3-F1
#
_entry.id   AF-A0A971Q1Q3-F1
#
_cell.length_a   1.000
_cell.length_b   1.000
_cell.length_c   1.000
_cell.angle_alpha   90.00
_cell.angle_beta   90.00
_cell.angle_gamma   90.00
#
_symmetry.space_group_name_H-M   'P 1'
#
loop_
_entity.id
_entity.type
_entity.pdbx_description
1 polymer ?
#
loop_
_entity_poly.entity_id
_entity_poly.type
_entity_poly.pdbx_seq_one_letter_code
_entity_poly.pdbx_strand_id
1 'polypeptide(L)'
;MPALPPATQTDRFWAALDQLTSQSAIRIDGPRGSAHPRFPDFIYPLDYGYLEGAQAADGNPIDLWRGTLPADRVTAVICTVDLLKRDTEIKLLIGCSSQEAVLIERPAMP
;
A
#
# COMPACT_ATOMS: atom_id res chain seq x y z
N MET A 1 8.18 -37.93 -3.42
CA MET A 1 7.56 -36.59 -3.30
C MET A 1 8.04 -35.77 -4.47
N PRO A 2 7.18 -35.17 -5.32
CA PRO A 2 7.68 -34.30 -6.37
C PRO A 2 8.25 -33.05 -5.70
N ALA A 3 9.43 -32.61 -6.15
CA ALA A 3 9.97 -31.32 -5.77
C ALA A 3 8.99 -30.24 -6.24
N LEU A 4 8.68 -29.27 -5.37
CA LEU A 4 7.93 -28.08 -5.77
C LEU A 4 8.65 -27.41 -6.94
N PRO A 5 7.92 -26.96 -7.99
CA PRO A 5 8.55 -26.23 -9.08
C PRO A 5 9.27 -24.99 -8.53
N PRO A 6 10.39 -24.57 -9.14
CA PRO A 6 11.09 -23.37 -8.70
C PRO A 6 10.14 -22.17 -8.78
N ALA A 7 10.05 -21.42 -7.68
CA ALA A 7 9.22 -20.22 -7.59
C ALA A 7 9.49 -19.27 -8.77
N THR A 8 8.43 -18.83 -9.42
CA THR A 8 8.50 -17.88 -10.54
C THR A 8 8.98 -16.51 -10.03
N GLN A 9 9.46 -15.62 -10.91
CA GLN A 9 9.94 -14.30 -10.49
C GLN A 9 8.85 -13.46 -9.80
N THR A 10 7.59 -13.64 -10.22
CA THR A 10 6.42 -13.05 -9.58
C THR A 10 6.28 -13.53 -8.14
N ASP A 11 6.49 -14.83 -7.87
CA ASP A 11 6.41 -15.37 -6.51
C ASP A 11 7.48 -14.79 -5.59
N ARG A 12 8.70 -14.55 -6.11
CA ARG A 12 9.79 -13.95 -5.32
C ARG A 12 9.51 -12.49 -4.96
N PHE A 13 8.93 -11.73 -5.88
CA PHE A 13 8.58 -10.34 -5.64
C PHE A 13 7.55 -10.21 -4.51
N TRP A 14 6.44 -10.96 -4.60
CA TRP A 14 5.41 -10.93 -3.56
C TRP A 14 5.90 -11.51 -2.24
N ALA A 15 6.71 -12.57 -2.25
CA ALA A 15 7.31 -13.10 -1.03
C ALA A 15 8.24 -12.09 -0.34
N ALA A 16 9.00 -11.30 -1.10
CA ALA A 16 9.85 -10.25 -0.54
C ALA A 16 9.02 -9.13 0.10
N LEU A 17 7.91 -8.75 -0.53
CA LEU A 17 6.98 -7.76 0.03
C LEU A 17 6.28 -8.28 1.30
N ASP A 18 5.78 -9.52 1.28
CA ASP A 18 5.21 -10.17 2.47
C ASP A 18 6.24 -10.26 3.61
N GLN A 19 7.50 -10.55 3.30
CA GLN A 19 8.58 -10.55 4.30
C GLN A 19 8.81 -9.14 4.87
N LEU A 20 8.93 -8.13 4.01
CA LEU A 20 9.14 -6.73 4.41
C LEU A 20 8.01 -6.23 5.31
N THR A 21 6.75 -6.48 4.95
CA THR A 21 5.58 -6.08 5.75
C THR A 21 5.53 -6.83 7.08
N SER A 22 5.84 -8.12 7.11
CA SER A 22 5.85 -8.92 8.35
C SER A 22 6.90 -8.48 9.37
N GLN A 23 7.96 -7.79 8.91
CA GLN A 23 9.05 -7.28 9.73
C GLN A 23 8.87 -5.81 10.13
N SER A 24 7.80 -5.15 9.67
CA SER A 24 7.53 -3.74 9.88
C SER A 24 6.22 -3.56 10.65
N ALA A 25 6.11 -2.47 11.42
CA ALA A 25 4.86 -2.15 12.11
C ALA A 25 3.97 -1.30 11.19
N ILE A 26 2.71 -1.70 11.00
CA ILE A 26 1.73 -0.89 10.29
C ILE A 26 1.21 0.20 11.24
N ARG A 27 1.36 1.47 10.84
CA ARG A 27 0.81 2.63 11.54
C ARG A 27 -0.26 3.27 10.68
N ILE A 28 -1.47 3.43 11.21
CA ILE A 28 -2.60 4.09 10.54
C ILE A 28 -2.73 5.51 11.08
N ASP A 29 -2.62 6.50 10.20
CA ASP A 29 -2.75 7.93 10.51
C ASP A 29 -3.85 8.64 9.71
N GLY A 30 -4.37 7.98 8.66
CA GLY A 30 -5.60 8.36 7.96
C GLY A 30 -6.67 7.27 8.09
N PRO A 31 -7.38 7.17 9.23
CA PRO A 31 -8.44 6.18 9.39
C PRO A 31 -9.53 6.34 8.32
N ARG A 32 -10.11 5.23 7.89
CA ARG A 32 -11.21 5.19 6.92
C ARG A 32 -12.35 6.11 7.35
N GLY A 33 -12.82 6.93 6.42
CA GLY A 33 -13.91 7.89 6.64
C GLY A 33 -13.48 9.18 7.33
N SER A 34 -12.21 9.32 7.74
CA SER A 34 -11.67 10.58 8.21
C SER A 34 -11.30 11.50 7.04
N ALA A 35 -11.26 12.81 7.29
CA ALA A 35 -10.84 13.82 6.32
C ALA A 35 -9.32 14.03 6.39
N HIS A 36 -8.69 14.26 5.23
CA HIS A 36 -7.26 14.58 5.18
C HIS A 36 -6.98 15.93 5.87
N PRO A 37 -5.99 16.03 6.78
CA PRO A 37 -5.76 17.25 7.57
C PRO A 37 -5.52 18.53 6.75
N ARG A 38 -4.89 18.41 5.59
CA ARG A 38 -4.63 19.51 4.65
C ARG A 38 -5.66 19.67 3.53
N PHE A 39 -6.50 18.65 3.31
CA PHE A 39 -7.44 18.61 2.18
C PHE A 39 -8.77 18.04 2.69
N PRO A 40 -9.57 18.85 3.41
CA PRO A 40 -10.74 18.34 4.15
C PRO A 40 -11.82 17.70 3.28
N ASP A 41 -11.89 18.06 1.99
CA ASP A 41 -12.81 17.47 1.02
C ASP A 41 -12.40 16.04 0.59
N PHE A 42 -11.14 15.66 0.85
CA PHE A 42 -10.67 14.30 0.63
C PHE A 42 -10.96 13.45 1.87
N ILE A 43 -11.86 12.49 1.70
CA ILE A 43 -12.19 11.49 2.71
C ILE A 43 -11.48 10.19 2.37
N TYR A 44 -10.72 9.64 3.32
CA TYR A 44 -10.02 8.38 3.13
C TYR A 44 -11.01 7.23 2.87
N PRO A 45 -11.00 6.60 1.68
CA PRO A 45 -11.95 5.52 1.36
C PRO A 45 -11.65 4.23 2.14
N LEU A 46 -10.41 4.06 2.60
CA LEU A 46 -9.87 2.95 3.37
C LEU A 46 -8.91 3.48 4.43
N ASP A 47 -8.42 2.63 5.33
CA ASP A 47 -7.37 3.03 6.26
C ASP A 47 -6.07 3.32 5.50
N TYR A 48 -5.52 4.50 5.72
CA TYR A 48 -4.25 4.97 5.17
C TYR A 48 -3.20 5.05 6.26
N GLY A 49 -1.96 4.73 5.89
CA GLY A 49 -0.85 4.81 6.81
C GLY A 49 0.46 4.43 6.17
N TYR A 50 1.39 3.94 7.00
CA TYR A 50 2.75 3.63 6.58
C TYR A 50 3.35 2.43 7.34
N LEU A 51 4.42 1.85 6.77
CA LEU A 51 5.27 0.87 7.43
C LEU A 51 6.37 1.55 8.23
N GLU A 52 6.25 1.52 9.55
CA GLU A 52 7.32 1.95 10.45
C GLU A 52 8.45 0.91 10.45
N GLY A 53 9.68 1.37 10.20
CA GLY A 53 10.88 0.53 10.11
C GLY A 53 11.29 0.13 8.68
N ALA A 54 10.50 0.49 7.66
CA ALA A 54 10.85 0.37 6.25
C ALA A 54 10.86 1.74 5.58
N GLN A 55 11.64 1.92 4.51
CA GLN A 55 11.79 3.20 3.82
C GLN A 55 11.54 3.05 2.31
N ALA A 56 10.86 4.04 1.75
CA ALA A 56 10.71 4.25 0.31
C ALA A 56 11.98 4.91 -0.27
N ALA A 57 11.98 5.13 -1.59
CA ALA A 57 13.14 5.64 -2.32
C ALA A 57 13.53 7.09 -1.92
N ASP A 58 12.60 7.84 -1.35
CA ASP A 58 12.79 9.21 -0.85
C ASP A 58 13.28 9.25 0.61
N GLY A 59 13.44 8.10 1.26
CA GLY A 59 13.84 7.96 2.66
C GLY A 59 12.71 8.07 3.68
N ASN A 60 11.47 8.34 3.24
CA ASN A 60 10.30 8.34 4.12
C ASN A 60 9.78 6.91 4.35
N PRO A 61 8.98 6.67 5.40
CA PRO A 61 8.28 5.39 5.57
C PRO A 61 7.47 4.99 4.34
N ILE A 62 7.35 3.69 4.07
CA ILE A 62 6.59 3.20 2.92
C ILE A 62 5.09 3.36 3.19
N ASP A 63 4.43 4.17 2.38
CA ASP A 63 2.99 4.39 2.45
C ASP A 63 2.19 3.15 2.04
N LEU A 64 1.03 2.97 2.66
CA LEU A 64 0.14 1.86 2.41
C LEU A 64 -1.34 2.20 2.58
N TRP A 65 -2.17 1.37 1.95
CA TRP A 65 -3.61 1.27 2.20
C TRP A 65 -3.93 -0.08 2.81
N ARG A 66 -4.78 -0.09 3.85
CA ARG A 66 -5.26 -1.31 4.49
C ARG A 66 -6.72 -1.57 4.14
N GLY A 67 -6.96 -2.72 3.50
CA GLY A 67 -8.28 -3.19 3.12
C GLY A 67 -8.93 -4.06 4.19
N THR A 68 -10.09 -4.64 3.83
CA THR A 68 -10.92 -5.41 4.77
C THR A 68 -10.70 -6.92 4.72
N LEU A 69 -9.83 -7.43 3.83
CA LEU A 69 -9.56 -8.86 3.78
C LEU A 69 -8.81 -9.31 5.05
N PRO A 70 -9.11 -10.52 5.57
CA PRO A 70 -8.57 -11.01 6.84
C PRO A 70 -7.07 -11.37 6.79
N ALA A 71 -6.43 -11.30 5.62
CA ALA A 71 -5.02 -11.59 5.45
C ALA A 71 -4.20 -10.31 5.45
N ASP A 72 -3.24 -10.19 6.37
CA ASP A 72 -2.20 -9.15 6.39
C ASP A 72 -1.12 -9.46 5.33
N ARG A 73 -1.53 -9.65 4.08
CA ARG A 73 -0.64 -9.87 2.93
C ARG A 73 -0.73 -8.71 1.96
N VAL A 74 0.35 -8.49 1.23
CA VAL A 74 0.32 -7.52 0.14
C VAL A 74 -0.51 -8.10 -1.00
N THR A 75 -1.61 -7.43 -1.33
CA THR A 75 -2.53 -7.86 -2.40
C THR A 75 -2.26 -7.12 -3.71
N ALA A 76 -1.68 -5.91 -3.62
CA ALA A 76 -1.30 -5.13 -4.79
C ALA A 76 -0.22 -4.09 -4.44
N VAL A 77 0.37 -3.52 -5.48
CA VAL A 77 1.24 -2.34 -5.42
C VAL A 77 0.64 -1.30 -6.35
N ILE A 78 0.50 -0.06 -5.89
CA ILE A 78 0.02 1.05 -6.72
C ILE A 78 1.16 2.06 -6.92
N CYS A 79 1.30 2.53 -8.16
CA CYS A 79 2.20 3.62 -8.51
C CYS A 79 1.38 4.85 -8.85
N THR A 80 1.56 5.94 -8.11
CA THR A 80 0.93 7.22 -8.38
C THR A 80 1.88 8.14 -9.14
N VAL A 81 1.32 9.03 -9.96
CA VAL A 81 2.06 10.09 -10.66
C VAL A 81 1.51 11.42 -10.19
N ASP A 82 2.32 12.23 -9.52
CA ASP A 82 1.95 13.57 -9.07
C ASP A 82 2.56 14.60 -10.02
N LEU A 83 1.70 15.26 -10.79
CA LEU A 83 2.15 16.25 -11.79
C LEU A 83 2.59 17.58 -11.15
N LEU A 84 2.11 17.88 -9.94
CA LEU A 84 2.48 19.10 -9.21
C LEU A 84 3.86 18.94 -8.59
N LYS A 85 4.10 17.82 -7.90
CA LYS A 85 5.41 17.47 -7.31
C LYS A 85 6.42 17.00 -8.35
N ARG A 86 5.94 16.52 -9.50
CA ARG A 86 6.74 15.93 -10.58
C ARG A 86 7.50 14.68 -10.12
N ASP A 87 6.83 13.84 -9.34
CA ASP A 87 7.36 12.58 -8.85
C ASP A 87 6.42 11.41 -9.16
N THR A 88 6.92 10.22 -8.88
CA THR A 88 6.10 9.02 -8.79
C THR A 88 6.29 8.40 -7.43
N GLU A 89 5.24 7.83 -6.89
CA GLU A 89 5.26 7.25 -5.56
C GLU A 89 4.67 5.84 -5.58
N ILE A 90 5.26 4.95 -4.78
CA ILE A 90 4.79 3.57 -4.65
C ILE A 90 4.09 3.44 -3.31
N LYS A 91 2.89 2.85 -3.31
CA LYS A 91 2.15 2.49 -2.09
C LYS A 91 1.80 1.01 -2.10
N LEU A 92 1.84 0.39 -0.93
CA LEU A 92 1.44 -1.02 -0.77
C LEU A 92 -0.05 -1.12 -0.45
N LEU A 93 -0.73 -2.09 -1.04
CA LEU A 93 -2.11 -2.45 -0.68
C LEU A 93 -2.06 -3.74 0.14
N ILE A 94 -2.44 -3.66 1.42
CA ILE A 94 -2.42 -4.78 2.36
C ILE A 94 -3.85 -5.20 2.65
N GLY A 95 -4.19 -6.45 2.32
CA GLY A 95 -5.54 -6.97 2.53
C GLY A 95 -6.62 -6.26 1.72
N CYS A 96 -6.28 -5.57 0.63
CA CYS A 96 -7.27 -4.95 -0.25
C CYS A 96 -7.84 -5.96 -1.25
N SER A 97 -9.15 -6.02 -1.35
CA SER A 97 -9.84 -6.65 -2.47
C SER A 97 -9.67 -5.84 -3.76
N SER A 98 -9.95 -6.47 -4.92
CA SER A 98 -9.92 -5.76 -6.21
C SER A 98 -10.90 -4.59 -6.27
N GLN A 99 -12.03 -4.66 -5.55
CA GLN A 99 -13.00 -3.56 -5.49
C GLN A 99 -12.47 -2.38 -4.67
N GLU A 100 -11.79 -2.67 -3.56
CA GLU A 100 -11.14 -1.67 -2.72
C GLU A 100 -9.95 -1.00 -3.43
N ALA A 101 -9.18 -1.76 -4.22
CA ALA A 101 -8.09 -1.22 -5.02
C ALA A 101 -8.57 -0.10 -5.97
N VAL A 102 -9.71 -0.30 -6.64
CA VAL A 102 -10.31 0.70 -7.55
C VAL A 102 -10.71 1.99 -6.83
N LEU A 103 -11.03 1.94 -5.53
CA LEU A 103 -11.34 3.15 -4.76
C LEU A 103 -10.13 4.07 -4.61
N ILE A 104 -8.91 3.49 -4.60
CA ILE A 104 -7.65 4.19 -4.42
C ILE A 104 -7.11 4.74 -5.76
N GLU A 105 -7.45 4.12 -6.89
CA GLU A 105 -6.96 4.48 -8.23
C GLU A 105 -7.41 5.85 -8.73
N ARG A 106 -8.39 6.47 -8.07
CA ARG A 106 -8.83 7.82 -8.44
C ARG A 106 -7.79 8.83 -7.98
N PRO A 107 -7.38 9.80 -8.82
CA PRO A 107 -6.37 10.79 -8.45
C PRO A 107 -6.78 11.46 -7.14
N ALA A 108 -6.05 11.12 -6.08
CA ALA A 108 -6.24 11.67 -4.78
C ALA A 108 -5.62 13.06 -4.81
N MET A 109 -6.49 14.06 -4.84
CA MET A 109 -6.22 15.47 -4.59
C MET A 109 -5.67 16.26 -5.79
N PRO A 110 -6.28 17.42 -6.11
CA PRO A 110 -5.76 18.37 -7.11
C PRO A 110 -4.53 19.13 -6.64
#